data_AF-A0A357IYB1-F1
#
_entry.id   AF-A0A357IYB1-F1
#
_cell.length_a   1.000
_cell.length_b   1.000
_cell.length_c   1.000
_cell.angle_alpha   90.00
_cell.angle_beta   90.00
_cell.angle_gamma   90.00
#
_symmetry.space_group_name_H-M   'P 1'
#
loop_
_entity.id
_entity.type
_entity.pdbx_description
1 polymer ?
#
loop_
_entity_poly.entity_id
_entity_poly.type
_entity_poly.pdbx_seq_one_letter_code
_entity_poly.pdbx_strand_id
1 'polypeptide(L)'
;MLDYISGKGIVLRRVPGMKDSIVTLLTLSFVAAVLAGFFSLVLWVGSLWDSVIDSAYENELTVHSEITAIPTSEIEVQWFERDRFVWLTRNGQFLKNLPEKAGPNRFRIFVRKRPIHTFTISRTTATQKVKYDFLIRKRGEELEVQARWEPHFYSDDAVRSAPFYQRAHYPLSVLE
;
A
#
# COMPACT_ATOMS: atom_id res chain seq x y z
N MET A 1 -67.41 52.53 3.67
CA MET A 1 -68.32 51.44 3.29
C MET A 1 -67.73 50.76 2.06
N LEU A 2 -67.14 49.57 2.09
CA LEU A 2 -67.14 48.49 3.08
C LEU A 2 -65.82 48.39 3.86
N ASP A 3 -65.95 48.33 5.18
CA ASP A 3 -64.93 47.83 6.10
C ASP A 3 -65.04 46.31 6.16
N TYR A 4 -63.91 45.61 6.01
CA TYR A 4 -63.80 44.21 6.40
C TYR A 4 -62.88 44.10 7.60
N ILE A 5 -63.46 44.22 8.79
CA ILE A 5 -62.82 43.97 10.07
C ILE A 5 -63.21 42.56 10.50
N SER A 6 -62.29 41.60 10.32
CA SER A 6 -62.33 40.32 11.02
C SER A 6 -61.22 40.33 12.07
N GLY A 7 -61.61 40.00 13.30
CA GLY A 7 -60.86 40.24 14.53
C GLY A 7 -59.49 39.57 14.62
N LYS A 8 -58.64 40.21 15.44
CA LYS A 8 -57.24 39.86 15.75
C LYS A 8 -56.25 40.08 14.60
N GLY A 9 -56.21 41.31 14.10
CA GLY A 9 -55.13 41.77 13.24
C GLY A 9 -53.85 42.00 14.06
N ILE A 10 -52.94 41.02 14.10
CA ILE A 10 -51.52 41.34 14.29
C ILE A 10 -51.14 42.14 13.06
N VAL A 11 -51.00 43.46 13.22
CA VAL A 11 -50.42 44.32 12.19
C VAL A 11 -48.95 43.91 12.08
N LEU A 12 -48.65 43.01 11.15
CA LEU A 12 -47.28 42.82 10.67
C LEU A 12 -46.86 44.12 9.99
N ARG A 13 -46.34 45.06 10.78
CA ARG A 13 -45.58 46.20 10.26
C ARG A 13 -44.48 45.59 9.40
N ARG A 14 -44.56 45.83 8.08
CA ARG A 14 -43.47 45.54 7.16
C ARG A 14 -42.32 46.46 7.57
N VAL A 15 -41.40 45.97 8.39
CA VAL A 15 -40.19 46.71 8.76
C VAL A 15 -39.37 46.86 7.47
N PRO A 16 -39.21 48.08 6.91
CA PRO A 16 -38.33 48.28 5.78
C PRO A 16 -36.91 47.93 6.23
N GLY A 17 -36.25 47.00 5.54
CA GLY A 17 -34.91 46.49 5.90
C GLY A 17 -34.84 45.06 6.45
N MET A 18 -35.95 44.45 6.86
CA MET A 18 -35.95 43.04 7.35
C MET A 18 -35.81 42.01 6.22
N LYS A 19 -36.37 42.29 5.04
CA LYS A 19 -36.27 41.39 3.89
C LYS A 19 -34.83 41.24 3.41
N ASP A 20 -34.11 42.36 3.35
CA ASP A 20 -32.72 42.37 2.89
C ASP A 20 -31.82 41.66 3.91
N SER A 21 -32.01 41.87 5.22
CA SER A 21 -31.26 41.13 6.26
C SER A 21 -31.51 39.62 6.22
N ILE A 22 -32.74 39.16 5.99
CA ILE A 22 -33.04 37.73 5.87
C ILE A 22 -32.44 37.14 4.60
N VAL A 23 -32.51 37.86 3.48
CA VAL A 23 -31.89 37.44 2.21
C VAL A 23 -30.38 37.36 2.34
N THR A 24 -29.75 38.34 3.01
CA THR A 24 -28.30 38.33 3.30
C THR A 24 -27.93 37.15 4.22
N LEU A 25 -28.71 36.87 5.26
CA LEU A 25 -28.45 35.72 6.15
C LEU A 25 -28.58 34.38 5.41
N LEU A 26 -29.59 34.24 4.55
CA LEU A 26 -29.80 33.04 3.74
C LEU A 26 -28.69 32.83 2.71
N THR A 27 -28.24 33.91 2.06
CA THR A 27 -27.11 33.84 1.12
C THR A 27 -25.81 33.51 1.84
N LEU A 28 -25.54 34.09 3.02
CA LEU A 28 -24.36 33.77 3.82
C LEU A 28 -24.36 32.29 4.25
N SER A 29 -25.52 31.79 4.69
CA SER A 29 -25.70 30.39 5.12
C SER A 29 -25.52 29.41 3.94
N PHE A 30 -26.03 29.78 2.76
CA PHE A 30 -25.84 29.01 1.54
C PHE A 30 -24.37 28.96 1.12
N VAL A 31 -23.67 30.10 1.12
CA VAL A 31 -22.23 30.17 0.81
C VAL A 31 -21.43 29.33 1.80
N ALA A 32 -21.74 29.41 3.10
CA ALA A 32 -21.08 28.60 4.13
C ALA A 32 -21.29 27.08 3.91
N ALA A 33 -22.51 26.66 3.56
CA ALA A 33 -22.83 25.27 3.28
C ALA A 33 -22.12 24.75 2.01
N VAL A 34 -22.05 25.57 0.95
CA VAL A 34 -21.31 25.24 -0.28
C VAL A 34 -19.82 25.10 0.00
N LEU A 35 -19.23 26.02 0.77
CA LEU A 35 -17.83 25.94 1.16
C LEU A 35 -17.57 24.69 2.02
N ALA A 36 -18.41 24.41 3.02
CA ALA A 36 -18.26 23.22 3.86
C ALA A 36 -18.39 21.91 3.07
N GLY A 37 -19.33 21.85 2.11
CA GLY A 37 -19.47 20.71 1.20
C GLY A 37 -18.25 20.53 0.30
N PHE A 38 -17.71 21.62 -0.24
CA PHE A 38 -16.50 21.60 -1.05
C PHE A 38 -15.27 21.13 -0.24
N PHE A 39 -15.05 21.66 0.96
CA PHE A 39 -13.95 21.22 1.83
C PHE A 39 -14.08 19.75 2.21
N SER A 40 -15.30 19.28 2.51
CA SER A 40 -15.54 17.86 2.82
C SER A 40 -15.26 16.95 1.62
N LEU A 41 -15.61 17.39 0.41
CA LEU A 41 -15.31 16.66 -0.82
C LEU A 41 -13.79 16.61 -1.10
N VAL A 42 -13.08 17.72 -0.90
CA VAL A 42 -11.61 17.77 -1.05
C VAL A 42 -10.93 16.84 -0.04
N LEU A 43 -11.36 16.83 1.22
CA LEU A 43 -10.84 15.92 2.25
C LEU A 43 -11.14 14.45 1.91
N TRP A 44 -12.33 14.16 1.39
CA TRP A 44 -12.69 12.81 0.97
C TRP A 44 -11.86 12.34 -0.24
N VAL A 45 -11.69 13.19 -1.26
CA VAL A 45 -10.84 12.89 -2.42
C VAL A 45 -9.38 12.75 -2.00
N GLY A 46 -8.89 13.59 -1.07
CA GLY A 46 -7.57 13.45 -0.46
C GLY A 46 -7.41 12.10 0.24
N SER A 47 -8.38 11.68 1.05
CA SER A 47 -8.35 10.38 1.75
C SER A 47 -8.39 9.18 0.80
N LEU A 48 -9.09 9.30 -0.33
CA LEU A 48 -9.09 8.28 -1.37
C LEU A 48 -7.72 8.19 -2.05
N TRP A 49 -7.10 9.33 -2.33
CA TRP A 49 -5.73 9.39 -2.86
C TRP A 49 -4.73 8.79 -1.89
N ASP A 50 -4.79 9.12 -0.60
CA ASP A 50 -3.95 8.49 0.43
C ASP A 50 -4.13 6.97 0.46
N SER A 51 -5.37 6.46 0.37
CA SER A 51 -5.62 5.01 0.33
C SER A 51 -5.07 4.33 -0.94
N VAL A 52 -5.13 5.03 -2.09
CA VAL A 52 -4.60 4.53 -3.36
C VAL A 52 -3.07 4.52 -3.33
N ILE A 53 -2.44 5.56 -2.78
CA ILE A 53 -0.99 5.63 -2.57
C ILE A 53 -0.55 4.54 -1.60
N ASP A 54 -1.22 4.38 -0.46
CA ASP A 54 -0.87 3.34 0.50
C ASP A 54 -0.97 1.93 -0.09
N SER A 55 -1.94 1.68 -0.99
CA SER A 55 -2.08 0.41 -1.73
C SER A 55 -1.07 0.24 -2.87
N ALA A 56 -0.58 1.34 -3.47
CA ALA A 56 0.41 1.29 -4.54
C ALA A 56 1.83 0.99 -4.03
N TYR A 57 2.07 1.19 -2.73
CA TYR A 57 3.35 0.93 -2.05
C TYR A 57 3.29 -0.28 -1.11
N GLU A 58 2.47 -1.30 -1.44
CA GLU A 58 2.48 -2.62 -0.78
C GLU A 58 3.88 -3.26 -0.86
N ASN A 59 4.22 -4.17 0.07
CA ASN A 59 5.51 -4.86 0.09
C ASN A 59 5.92 -5.28 -1.34
N GLU A 60 7.15 -5.00 -1.75
CA GLU A 60 7.61 -5.30 -3.10
C GLU A 60 8.42 -6.60 -3.09
N LEU A 61 8.20 -7.46 -4.07
CA LEU A 61 9.03 -8.62 -4.33
C LEU A 61 9.62 -8.50 -5.73
N THR A 62 10.91 -8.71 -5.87
CA THR A 62 11.58 -8.82 -7.16
C THR A 62 12.42 -10.09 -7.19
N VAL A 63 12.47 -10.73 -8.36
CA VAL A 63 13.24 -11.94 -8.59
C VAL A 63 14.10 -11.74 -9.82
N HIS A 64 15.39 -12.02 -9.71
CA HIS A 64 16.37 -11.88 -10.78
C HIS A 64 17.14 -13.17 -10.99
N SER A 65 17.40 -13.47 -12.26
CA SER A 65 18.33 -14.50 -12.69
C SER A 65 19.43 -13.86 -13.52
N GLU A 66 20.69 -14.06 -13.12
CA GLU A 66 21.87 -13.72 -13.92
C GLU A 66 22.45 -14.97 -14.61
N ILE A 67 21.77 -16.12 -14.52
CA ILE A 67 22.20 -17.34 -15.18
C ILE A 67 21.50 -17.43 -16.53
N THR A 68 22.27 -17.35 -17.62
CA THR A 68 21.75 -17.39 -18.99
C THR A 68 20.85 -18.61 -19.27
N ALA A 69 21.13 -19.75 -18.63
CA ALA A 69 20.38 -20.99 -18.80
C ALA A 69 19.12 -21.12 -17.92
N ILE A 70 18.86 -20.18 -17.00
CA ILE A 70 17.72 -20.23 -16.09
C ILE A 70 16.90 -18.95 -16.28
N PRO A 71 15.78 -19.00 -17.00
CA PRO A 71 14.90 -17.84 -17.08
C PRO A 71 14.30 -17.53 -15.71
N THR A 72 14.06 -16.24 -15.42
CA THR A 72 13.44 -15.80 -14.16
C THR A 72 12.09 -16.48 -13.90
N SER A 73 11.37 -16.89 -14.96
CA SER A 73 10.11 -17.63 -14.85
C SER A 73 10.23 -19.02 -14.23
N GLU A 74 11.43 -19.61 -14.22
CA GLU A 74 11.71 -20.88 -13.56
C GLU A 74 12.14 -20.71 -12.09
N ILE A 75 12.23 -19.45 -11.61
CA ILE A 75 12.52 -19.13 -10.22
C ILE A 75 11.21 -18.80 -9.51
N GLU A 76 10.86 -19.62 -8.53
CA GLU A 76 9.65 -19.47 -7.75
C GLU A 76 9.99 -19.24 -6.28
N VAL A 77 9.26 -18.32 -5.64
CA VAL A 77 9.44 -17.97 -4.24
C VAL A 77 8.18 -18.32 -3.48
N GLN A 78 8.34 -19.08 -2.41
CA GLN A 78 7.26 -19.45 -1.51
C GLN A 78 7.55 -18.89 -0.12
N TRP A 79 6.59 -18.18 0.45
CA TRP A 79 6.59 -17.90 1.87
C TRP A 79 5.89 -19.02 2.62
N PHE A 80 6.39 -19.40 3.79
CA PHE A 80 5.71 -20.37 4.63
C PHE A 80 5.92 -20.11 6.12
N GLU A 81 4.91 -20.49 6.90
CA GLU A 81 4.90 -20.45 8.36
C GLU A 81 4.17 -21.69 8.90
N ARG A 82 4.88 -22.50 9.69
CA ARG A 82 4.38 -23.78 10.23
C ARG A 82 3.84 -24.64 9.08
N ASP A 83 2.53 -24.90 9.06
CA ASP A 83 1.85 -25.73 8.05
C ASP A 83 1.22 -24.91 6.91
N ARG A 84 1.33 -23.58 6.94
CA ARG A 84 0.77 -22.69 5.92
C ARG A 84 1.85 -22.24 4.96
N PHE A 85 1.54 -22.21 3.67
CA PHE A 85 2.41 -21.64 2.66
C PHE A 85 1.62 -20.83 1.64
N VAL A 86 2.27 -19.82 1.07
CA VAL A 86 1.75 -18.96 0.02
C VAL A 86 2.81 -18.82 -1.05
N TRP A 87 2.43 -19.05 -2.31
CA TRP A 87 3.30 -18.76 -3.44
C TRP A 87 3.33 -17.26 -3.67
N LEU A 88 4.52 -16.67 -3.69
CA LEU A 88 4.74 -15.26 -3.96
C LEU A 88 5.08 -15.03 -5.43
N THR A 89 5.75 -15.99 -6.06
CA THR A 89 5.90 -16.06 -7.51
C THR A 89 5.62 -17.46 -8.03
N ARG A 90 5.03 -17.57 -9.21
CA ARG A 90 4.81 -18.85 -9.91
C ARG A 90 4.88 -18.66 -11.41
N ASN A 91 5.63 -19.50 -12.11
CA ASN A 91 5.89 -19.37 -13.56
C ASN A 91 6.32 -17.93 -13.98
N GLY A 92 7.06 -17.22 -13.13
CA GLY A 92 7.48 -15.83 -13.36
C GLY A 92 6.42 -14.75 -13.15
N GLN A 93 5.19 -15.11 -12.76
CA GLN A 93 4.16 -14.15 -12.36
C GLN A 93 4.23 -13.88 -10.86
N PHE A 94 4.13 -12.61 -10.48
CA PHE A 94 3.97 -12.20 -9.09
C PHE A 94 2.53 -12.47 -8.64
N LEU A 95 2.39 -13.14 -7.51
CA LEU A 95 1.10 -13.38 -6.87
C LEU A 95 1.02 -12.41 -5.68
N LYS A 96 -0.05 -11.61 -5.64
CA LYS A 96 -0.30 -10.68 -4.52
C LYS A 96 -0.36 -11.48 -3.20
N ASN A 97 -0.10 -10.80 -2.07
CA ASN A 97 -0.07 -11.32 -0.67
C ASN A 97 1.34 -11.63 -0.12
N LEU A 98 2.21 -10.62 -0.08
CA LEU A 98 3.42 -10.71 0.72
C LEU A 98 3.08 -10.71 2.22
N PRO A 99 3.82 -11.46 3.04
CA PRO A 99 3.50 -11.61 4.45
C PRO A 99 3.66 -10.29 5.21
N GLU A 100 2.58 -9.82 5.82
CA GLU A 100 2.57 -8.59 6.62
C GLU A 100 3.02 -8.79 8.08
N LYS A 101 3.52 -9.97 8.42
CA LYS A 101 3.76 -10.39 9.80
C LYS A 101 5.13 -9.95 10.33
N ALA A 102 5.13 -9.43 11.56
CA ALA A 102 6.36 -9.26 12.36
C ALA A 102 7.00 -10.61 12.74
N GLY A 103 8.32 -10.62 12.92
CA GLY A 103 9.07 -11.82 13.30
C GLY A 103 9.69 -12.57 12.12
N PRO A 104 10.11 -13.84 12.32
CA PRO A 104 10.88 -14.59 11.32
C PRO A 104 9.98 -15.08 10.18
N ASN A 105 10.17 -14.51 9.00
CA ASN A 105 9.52 -14.92 7.77
C ASN A 105 10.45 -15.86 6.98
N ARG A 106 9.94 -17.03 6.58
CA ARG A 106 10.71 -18.03 5.85
C ARG A 106 10.35 -17.98 4.37
N PHE A 107 11.36 -17.78 3.53
CA PHE A 107 11.24 -17.71 2.09
C PHE A 107 12.02 -18.86 1.46
N ARG A 108 11.30 -19.80 0.85
CA ARG A 108 11.87 -20.92 0.14
C ARG A 108 11.99 -20.57 -1.34
N ILE A 109 13.19 -20.75 -1.88
CA ILE A 109 13.49 -20.50 -3.29
C ILE A 109 13.50 -21.82 -4.03
N PHE A 110 12.78 -21.85 -5.14
CA PHE A 110 12.73 -22.96 -6.06
C PHE A 110 13.34 -22.54 -7.39
N VAL A 111 14.12 -23.43 -7.98
CA VAL A 111 14.59 -23.32 -9.36
C VAL A 111 14.15 -24.58 -10.09
N ARG A 112 13.47 -24.43 -11.23
CA ARG A 112 12.93 -25.57 -11.99
C ARG A 112 12.08 -26.51 -11.12
N LYS A 113 11.25 -25.93 -10.24
CA LYS A 113 10.39 -26.63 -9.27
C LYS A 113 11.12 -27.39 -8.16
N ARG A 114 12.45 -27.29 -8.05
CA ARG A 114 13.24 -27.91 -6.98
C ARG A 114 13.64 -26.88 -5.92
N PRO A 115 13.45 -27.16 -4.62
CA PRO A 115 13.85 -26.23 -3.57
C PRO A 115 15.38 -26.19 -3.46
N ILE A 116 15.95 -24.99 -3.48
CA ILE A 116 17.41 -24.79 -3.44
C ILE A 116 17.86 -24.25 -2.09
N HIS A 117 17.15 -23.24 -1.58
CA HIS A 117 17.50 -22.59 -0.31
C HIS A 117 16.26 -22.08 0.42
N THR A 118 16.38 -21.92 1.74
CA THR A 118 15.38 -21.24 2.57
C THR A 118 16.03 -20.11 3.34
N PHE A 119 15.65 -18.88 3.01
CA PHE A 119 16.03 -17.70 3.76
C PHE A 119 15.09 -17.52 4.97
N THR A 120 15.65 -17.11 6.10
CA THR A 120 14.85 -16.69 7.26
C THR A 120 15.12 -15.21 7.50
N ILE A 121 14.17 -14.37 7.09
CA ILE A 121 14.27 -12.92 7.16
C ILE A 121 13.32 -12.42 8.26
N SER A 122 13.87 -11.77 9.27
CA SER A 122 13.06 -11.26 10.38
C SER A 122 12.64 -9.82 10.14
N ARG A 123 11.34 -9.54 10.31
CA ARG A 123 10.80 -8.18 10.37
C ARG A 123 10.73 -7.73 11.82
N THR A 124 11.12 -6.48 12.07
CA THR A 124 11.12 -5.93 13.44
C THR A 124 9.71 -5.54 13.88
N THR A 125 8.91 -4.96 12.97
CA THR A 125 7.52 -4.56 13.24
C THR A 125 6.58 -4.99 12.10
N ALA A 126 5.28 -5.13 12.41
CA ALA A 126 4.27 -5.51 11.42
C ALA A 126 3.94 -4.38 10.42
N THR A 127 4.21 -3.12 10.81
CA THR A 127 4.03 -1.93 9.96
C THR A 127 5.25 -1.61 9.10
N GLN A 128 6.39 -2.26 9.33
CA GLN A 128 7.62 -2.05 8.55
C GLN A 128 7.42 -2.59 7.14
N LYS A 129 7.27 -1.73 6.13
CA LYS A 129 7.26 -2.16 4.73
C LYS A 129 8.62 -2.70 4.35
N VAL A 130 8.69 -3.77 3.57
CA VAL A 130 9.97 -4.36 3.16
C VAL A 130 9.94 -4.66 1.68
N LYS A 131 10.97 -4.20 0.98
CA LYS A 131 11.26 -4.63 -0.39
C LYS A 131 12.16 -5.86 -0.32
N TYR A 132 11.74 -6.96 -0.92
CA TYR A 132 12.49 -8.21 -1.04
C TYR A 132 13.01 -8.38 -2.46
N ASP A 133 14.27 -8.71 -2.59
CA ASP A 133 14.94 -8.96 -3.87
C ASP A 133 15.70 -10.29 -3.77
N PHE A 134 15.31 -11.26 -4.59
CA PHE A 134 15.96 -12.56 -4.67
C PHE A 134 16.74 -12.68 -5.98
N LEU A 135 18.05 -12.87 -5.85
CA LEU A 135 18.98 -12.97 -6.96
C LEU A 135 19.59 -14.38 -7.01
N ILE A 136 19.59 -14.98 -8.20
CA ILE A 136 20.33 -16.21 -8.48
C ILE A 136 21.38 -15.90 -9.55
N ARG A 137 22.65 -16.16 -9.26
CA ARG A 137 23.75 -15.92 -10.19
C ARG A 137 24.79 -17.03 -10.17
N LYS A 138 25.54 -17.15 -11.26
CA LYS A 138 26.69 -18.05 -11.35
C LYS A 138 27.94 -17.31 -10.89
N ARG A 139 28.71 -17.92 -9.99
CA ARG A 139 29.98 -17.40 -9.49
C ARG A 139 31.06 -18.48 -9.65
N GLY A 140 31.80 -18.43 -10.75
CA GLY A 140 32.76 -19.50 -11.09
C GLY A 140 32.03 -20.82 -11.33
N GLU A 141 32.35 -21.84 -10.53
CA GLU A 141 31.70 -23.16 -10.55
C GLU A 141 30.58 -23.31 -9.52
N GLU A 142 30.21 -22.22 -8.85
CA GLU A 142 29.16 -22.22 -7.84
C GLU A 142 27.92 -21.45 -8.31
N LEU A 143 26.79 -21.86 -7.78
CA LEU A 143 25.54 -21.14 -7.75
C LEU A 143 25.50 -20.27 -6.49
N GLU A 144 25.39 -18.96 -6.65
CA GLU A 144 25.09 -18.05 -5.54
C GLU A 144 23.60 -17.73 -5.55
N VAL A 145 22.93 -17.97 -4.42
CA VAL A 145 21.57 -17.54 -4.15
C VAL A 145 21.64 -16.43 -3.11
N GLN A 146 21.10 -15.26 -3.42
CA GLN A 146 21.10 -14.09 -2.55
C GLN A 146 19.66 -13.63 -2.28
N ALA A 147 19.38 -13.28 -1.04
CA ALA A 147 18.24 -12.47 -0.67
C ALA A 147 18.75 -11.10 -0.20
N ARG A 148 18.21 -10.04 -0.78
CA ARG A 148 18.34 -8.66 -0.34
C ARG A 148 17.00 -8.21 0.21
N TRP A 149 17.00 -7.50 1.33
CA TRP A 149 15.79 -6.83 1.78
C TRP A 149 16.07 -5.45 2.36
N GLU A 150 15.18 -4.50 2.05
CA GLU A 150 15.31 -3.12 2.47
C GLU A 150 14.06 -2.72 3.26
N PRO A 151 14.18 -2.43 4.57
CA PRO A 151 13.05 -1.95 5.33
C PRO A 151 12.80 -0.47 5.03
N HIS A 152 11.56 -0.16 4.68
CA HIS A 152 11.03 1.18 4.58
C HIS A 152 10.25 1.49 5.86
N PHE A 153 10.72 2.47 6.62
CA PHE A 153 9.98 3.02 7.75
C PHE A 153 9.15 4.20 7.26
N TYR A 154 7.87 4.21 7.62
CA TYR A 154 7.02 5.39 7.47
C TYR A 154 7.47 6.45 8.49
N SER A 155 8.42 7.27 8.11
CA SER A 155 8.56 8.61 8.67
C SER A 155 8.65 9.58 7.51
N ASP A 156 7.99 10.73 7.62
CA ASP A 156 8.12 11.86 6.68
C ASP A 156 9.59 12.29 6.48
N ASP A 157 10.47 11.87 7.39
CA ASP A 157 11.90 11.84 7.21
C ASP A 157 12.29 10.65 6.33
N ALA A 158 12.72 10.93 5.09
CA ALA A 158 13.19 9.99 4.07
C ALA A 158 14.46 9.20 4.44
N VAL A 159 14.52 8.64 5.64
CA VAL A 159 15.61 7.81 6.15
C VAL A 159 15.53 6.45 5.49
N ARG A 160 16.17 6.32 4.34
CA ARG A 160 16.40 5.02 3.68
C ARG A 160 17.27 4.17 4.59
N SER A 161 16.75 3.03 5.04
CA SER A 161 17.56 2.08 5.77
C SER A 161 18.54 1.40 4.81
N ALA A 162 19.75 1.10 5.29
CA ALA A 162 20.68 0.32 4.50
C ALA A 162 20.06 -1.05 4.19
N PRO A 163 20.19 -1.55 2.95
CA PRO A 163 19.73 -2.88 2.59
C PRO A 163 20.51 -3.96 3.34
N PHE A 164 19.81 -5.01 3.73
CA PHE A 164 20.37 -6.22 4.31
C PHE A 164 20.51 -7.29 3.23
N TYR A 165 21.49 -8.17 3.39
CA TYR A 165 21.78 -9.23 2.43
C TYR A 165 22.10 -10.54 3.14
N GLN A 166 21.57 -11.64 2.61
CA GLN A 166 21.97 -12.99 2.97
C GLN A 166 22.34 -13.74 1.68
N ARG A 167 23.44 -14.49 1.73
CA ARG A 167 23.95 -15.26 0.58
C ARG A 167 24.16 -16.71 0.98
N ALA A 168 23.93 -17.60 0.02
CA ALA A 168 24.26 -19.01 0.12
C ALA A 168 24.92 -19.45 -1.19
N HIS A 169 25.88 -20.36 -1.06
CA HIS A 169 26.66 -20.89 -2.18
C HIS A 169 26.41 -22.39 -2.30
N TYR A 170 26.23 -22.87 -3.52
CA TYR A 170 25.92 -24.24 -3.84
C TYR A 170 26.72 -24.70 -5.05
N PRO A 171 27.04 -26.00 -5.19
CA PRO A 171 27.58 -26.50 -6.44
C PRO A 171 26.53 -26.37 -7.56
N LEU A 172 26.98 -26.18 -8.80
CA LEU A 172 26.07 -26.07 -9.96
C LEU A 172 25.24 -27.35 -10.20
N SER A 173 25.69 -28.50 -9.69
CA SER A 173 24.98 -29.79 -9.78
C SER A 173 23.60 -29.76 -9.10
N VAL A 174 23.32 -28.81 -8.22
CA VAL A 174 21.96 -28.64 -7.64
C VAL A 174 20.92 -28.27 -8.72
N LEU A 175 21.37 -27.83 -9.90
CA LEU A 175 20.52 -27.47 -11.04
C LEU A 175 20.26 -28.62 -12.04
N GLU A 176 20.95 -29.77 -11.89
CA GLU A 176 20.83 -30.98 -12.73
C GLU A 176 19.74 -31.91 -12.20
#